data_AF-A0AAW1IM30-F1
#
_entry.id   AF-A0AAW1IM30-F1
#
_cell.length_a   1.000
_cell.length_b   1.000
_cell.length_c   1.000
_cell.angle_alpha   90.00
_cell.angle_beta   90.00
_cell.angle_gamma   90.00
#
_symmetry.space_group_name_H-M   'P 1'
#
loop_
_entity.id
_entity.type
_entity.pdbx_description
1 polymer ?
#
loop_
_entity_poly.entity_id
_entity_poly.type
_entity_poly.pdbx_seq_one_letter_code
_entity_poly.pdbx_strand_id
1 'polypeptide(L)'
;MGHRETDLADFIENECTGGNWAGVFKRIWPNAKYLETVVTGSMAQYIPILNHYSGGLHLVSVQYSSSECDLGFNLNPMCNPYDICYTIMPNMAFYEFIPLNVDTFGPNCETVDMANVVVGQEYELVVTTYTGLYRYRVGDVLCPTRFYNSTPQFKISRRRNVVLSIDTEKTTETELQEAIEKASTILKPLDTIILDYTSNANIKTLPGHYVIYLELMTNNNQQNGLGPEILEQCCSAMEATLGSVYRVARVDESIGPLEIRVVSNGTFEKLKESKGACMNQFKVPRCVKLWPMLELLDSRVVSAHFSPSVPRSGPF
;
A
#
# COMPACT_ATOMS: atom_id res chain seq x y z
N MET A 1 18.51 -16.95 39.92
CA MET A 1 19.31 -18.00 39.25
C MET A 1 18.82 -18.08 37.83
N GLY A 2 19.63 -17.63 36.87
CA GLY A 2 19.28 -17.69 35.45
C GLY A 2 19.41 -19.12 34.96
N HIS A 3 18.30 -19.73 34.56
CA HIS A 3 18.37 -20.92 33.74
C HIS A 3 18.97 -20.51 32.39
N ARG A 4 20.16 -21.02 32.07
CA ARG A 4 20.69 -20.95 30.71
C ARG A 4 19.80 -21.86 29.86
N GLU A 5 18.90 -21.28 29.10
CA GLU A 5 18.14 -21.99 28.06
C GLU A 5 19.05 -22.21 26.84
N THR A 6 20.13 -22.97 27.01
CA THR A 6 21.00 -23.38 25.88
C THR A 6 20.18 -24.08 24.81
N ASP A 7 19.23 -24.92 25.23
CA ASP A 7 18.38 -25.68 24.32
C ASP A 7 17.44 -24.78 23.48
N LEU A 8 16.98 -23.65 24.04
CA LEU A 8 16.18 -22.68 23.28
C LEU A 8 17.04 -21.88 22.31
N ALA A 9 18.24 -21.49 22.74
CA ALA A 9 19.19 -20.78 21.89
C ALA A 9 19.60 -21.66 20.70
N ASP A 10 19.94 -22.92 20.95
CA ASP A 10 20.30 -23.90 19.91
C ASP A 10 19.12 -24.16 18.96
N PHE A 11 17.88 -24.24 19.48
CA PHE A 11 16.68 -24.34 18.66
C PHE A 11 16.50 -23.13 17.73
N ILE A 12 16.60 -21.91 18.24
CA ILE A 12 16.45 -20.68 17.45
C ILE A 12 17.55 -20.60 16.39
N GLU A 13 18.80 -20.91 16.76
CA GLU A 13 19.94 -20.91 15.84
C GLU A 13 19.74 -21.90 14.69
N ASN A 14 19.28 -23.12 14.99
CA ASN A 14 18.97 -24.13 13.98
C ASN A 14 17.88 -23.67 13.02
N GLU A 15 16.83 -23.01 13.52
CA GLU A 15 15.74 -22.50 12.69
C GLU A 15 16.14 -21.30 11.80
N CYS A 16 17.13 -20.52 12.24
CA CYS A 16 17.59 -19.30 11.55
C CYS A 16 18.75 -19.54 10.56
N THR A 17 19.52 -20.61 10.72
CA THR A 17 20.71 -20.90 9.89
C THR A 17 20.37 -21.53 8.53
N GLY A 18 19.17 -22.10 8.36
CA GLY A 18 18.78 -22.87 7.17
C GLY A 18 18.57 -22.09 5.87
N GLY A 19 18.77 -20.77 5.84
CA GLY A 19 18.65 -19.91 4.64
C GLY A 19 17.23 -19.76 4.07
N ASN A 20 16.34 -20.73 4.30
CA ASN A 20 14.94 -20.70 3.90
C ASN A 20 14.04 -20.21 5.05
N TRP A 21 13.53 -19.00 4.90
CA TRP A 21 12.67 -18.35 5.89
C TRP A 21 11.17 -18.58 5.66
N ALA A 22 10.78 -19.34 4.64
CA ALA A 22 9.38 -19.65 4.37
C ALA A 22 8.74 -20.42 5.55
N GLY A 23 7.69 -19.87 6.17
CA GLY A 23 7.03 -20.49 7.32
C GLY A 23 7.77 -20.35 8.66
N VAL A 24 8.81 -19.52 8.72
CA VAL A 24 9.62 -19.30 9.94
C VAL A 24 8.76 -18.95 11.17
N PHE A 25 7.65 -18.22 11.02
CA PHE A 25 6.81 -17.89 12.18
C PHE A 25 6.17 -19.12 12.81
N LYS A 26 5.71 -20.08 12.00
CA LYS A 26 5.17 -21.35 12.51
C LYS A 26 6.26 -22.25 13.07
N ARG A 27 7.50 -22.15 12.58
CA ARG A 27 8.61 -22.95 13.10
C ARG A 27 9.04 -22.46 14.47
N ILE A 28 9.28 -21.15 14.62
CA ILE A 28 9.68 -20.52 15.89
C ILE A 28 8.52 -20.51 16.89
N TRP A 29 7.30 -20.22 16.45
CA TRP A 29 6.08 -20.19 17.29
C TRP A 29 5.04 -21.20 16.81
N PRO A 30 5.23 -22.51 17.08
CA PRO A 30 4.36 -23.58 16.56
C PRO A 30 2.91 -23.52 17.07
N ASN A 31 2.69 -22.85 18.20
CA ASN A 31 1.35 -22.68 18.77
C ASN A 31 0.60 -21.45 18.26
N ALA A 32 1.22 -20.61 17.43
CA ALA A 32 0.58 -19.42 16.86
C ALA A 32 -0.65 -19.83 16.02
N LYS A 33 -1.77 -19.14 16.25
CA LYS A 33 -3.05 -19.44 15.56
C LYS A 33 -3.32 -18.51 14.39
N TYR A 34 -2.90 -17.26 14.51
CA TYR A 34 -3.07 -16.21 13.50
C TYR A 34 -1.96 -15.17 13.68
N LEU A 35 -1.80 -14.30 12.68
CA LEU A 35 -0.94 -13.13 12.74
C LEU A 35 -1.83 -11.89 12.81
N GLU A 36 -1.80 -11.18 13.94
CA GLU A 36 -2.54 -9.93 14.11
C GLU A 36 -1.71 -8.76 13.56
N THR A 37 -2.16 -8.18 12.46
CA THR A 37 -1.52 -7.01 11.84
C THR A 37 -2.46 -6.33 10.84
N VAL A 38 -2.27 -5.04 10.63
CA VAL A 38 -3.04 -4.28 9.64
C VAL A 38 -2.58 -4.67 8.24
N VAL A 39 -3.47 -5.28 7.47
CA VAL A 39 -3.25 -5.72 6.07
C VAL A 39 -4.24 -5.06 5.10
N THR A 40 -4.81 -3.92 5.49
CA THR A 40 -5.74 -3.13 4.68
C THR A 40 -5.10 -1.83 4.19
N GLY A 41 -5.73 -1.19 3.20
CA GLY A 41 -5.17 -0.02 2.52
C GLY A 41 -3.77 -0.32 1.96
N SER A 42 -2.83 0.60 2.15
CA SER A 42 -1.46 0.43 1.66
C SER A 42 -0.68 -0.73 2.26
N MET A 43 -1.14 -1.34 3.36
CA MET A 43 -0.49 -2.53 3.93
C MET A 43 -0.88 -3.83 3.24
N ALA A 44 -1.94 -3.83 2.41
CA ALA A 44 -2.39 -5.03 1.68
C ALA A 44 -1.31 -5.61 0.75
N GLN A 45 -0.40 -4.78 0.26
CA GLN A 45 0.74 -5.22 -0.56
C GLN A 45 1.67 -6.21 0.16
N TYR A 46 1.72 -6.19 1.49
CA TYR A 46 2.59 -7.09 2.27
C TYR A 46 1.94 -8.45 2.53
N ILE A 47 0.68 -8.66 2.14
CA ILE A 47 0.00 -9.95 2.31
C ILE A 47 0.82 -11.12 1.72
N PRO A 48 1.40 -11.05 0.51
CA PRO A 48 2.19 -12.14 -0.05
C PRO A 48 3.44 -12.49 0.77
N ILE A 49 4.20 -11.48 1.21
CA ILE A 49 5.42 -11.71 2.00
C ILE A 49 5.09 -12.19 3.43
N LEU A 50 4.03 -11.68 4.04
CA LEU A 50 3.53 -12.17 5.32
C LEU A 50 3.05 -13.62 5.21
N ASN A 51 2.41 -14.01 4.10
CA ASN A 51 2.05 -15.40 3.84
C ASN A 51 3.28 -16.30 3.66
N HIS A 52 4.32 -15.80 3.00
CA HIS A 52 5.60 -16.51 2.85
C HIS A 52 6.23 -16.82 4.23
N TYR A 53 6.42 -15.81 5.09
CA TYR A 53 7.03 -16.02 6.41
C TYR A 53 6.11 -16.72 7.42
N SER A 54 4.80 -16.51 7.33
CA SER A 54 3.85 -17.14 8.26
C SER A 54 3.55 -18.60 7.92
N GLY A 55 3.88 -19.06 6.71
CA GLY A 55 3.54 -20.41 6.26
C GLY A 55 2.03 -20.61 6.21
N GLY A 56 1.28 -19.55 5.88
CA GLY A 56 -0.18 -19.54 5.85
C GLY A 56 -0.82 -19.53 7.23
N LEU A 57 -0.35 -18.71 8.17
CA LEU A 57 -1.21 -18.31 9.30
C LEU A 57 -2.28 -17.35 8.78
N HIS A 58 -3.47 -17.40 9.37
CA HIS A 58 -4.51 -16.45 9.03
C HIS A 58 -4.07 -15.03 9.41
N LEU A 59 -4.18 -14.07 8.49
CA LEU A 59 -3.87 -12.67 8.77
C LEU A 59 -5.14 -11.99 9.31
N VAL A 60 -5.07 -11.45 10.52
CA VAL A 60 -6.20 -10.84 11.21
C VAL A 60 -5.92 -9.35 11.39
N SER A 61 -6.84 -8.52 10.90
CA SER A 61 -6.86 -7.08 11.20
C SER A 61 -8.09 -6.78 12.03
N VAL A 62 -7.89 -6.47 13.31
CA VAL A 62 -8.97 -6.35 14.31
C VAL A 62 -9.54 -4.94 14.36
N GLN A 63 -8.68 -3.93 14.34
CA GLN A 63 -9.05 -2.56 14.68
C GLN A 63 -8.74 -1.60 13.54
N TYR A 64 -9.63 -0.64 13.36
CA TYR A 64 -9.41 0.58 12.59
C TYR A 64 -9.36 1.75 13.57
N SER A 65 -8.19 2.35 13.69
CA SER A 65 -7.92 3.47 14.60
C SER A 65 -6.96 4.47 14.00
N SER A 66 -7.01 5.68 14.54
CA SER A 66 -6.09 6.76 14.25
C SER A 66 -5.68 7.48 15.54
N SER A 67 -4.69 8.36 15.48
CA SER A 67 -4.28 9.16 16.65
C SER A 67 -5.38 10.11 17.12
N GLU A 68 -6.29 10.49 16.22
CA GLU A 68 -7.41 11.38 16.47
C GLU A 68 -8.57 10.66 17.18
N CYS A 69 -8.83 9.39 16.86
CA CYS A 69 -9.95 8.62 17.39
C CYS A 69 -9.79 7.11 17.12
N ASP A 70 -10.27 6.28 18.05
CA ASP A 70 -10.56 4.88 17.78
C ASP A 70 -11.90 4.77 17.04
N LEU A 71 -11.90 4.16 15.86
CA LEU A 71 -13.03 4.28 14.93
C LEU A 71 -13.91 3.03 14.92
N GLY A 72 -13.31 1.84 14.78
CA GLY A 72 -14.11 0.63 14.58
C GLY A 72 -13.35 -0.68 14.64
N PHE A 73 -14.12 -1.77 14.54
CA PHE A 73 -13.62 -3.14 14.63
C PHE A 73 -14.08 -3.99 13.45
N ASN A 74 -13.24 -4.96 13.07
CA ASN A 74 -13.62 -6.02 12.17
C ASN A 74 -14.42 -7.09 12.93
N LEU A 75 -15.73 -7.15 12.69
CA LEU A 75 -16.62 -8.12 13.33
C LEU A 75 -16.48 -9.55 12.78
N ASN A 76 -15.75 -9.74 11.68
CA ASN A 76 -15.41 -11.06 11.14
C ASN A 76 -13.88 -11.17 10.97
N PRO A 77 -13.11 -11.32 12.07
CA PRO A 77 -11.64 -11.28 12.03
C PRO A 77 -11.02 -12.41 11.20
N MET A 78 -11.75 -13.51 10.99
CA MET A 78 -11.29 -14.67 10.21
C MET A 78 -11.65 -14.61 8.73
N CYS A 79 -12.15 -13.47 8.22
CA CYS A 79 -12.41 -13.30 6.79
C CYS A 79 -11.10 -13.27 5.97
N ASN A 80 -11.23 -13.43 4.64
CA ASN A 80 -10.11 -13.27 3.73
C ASN A 80 -9.53 -11.84 3.87
N PRO A 81 -8.19 -11.68 3.95
CA PRO A 81 -7.54 -10.37 4.06
C PRO A 81 -7.98 -9.33 3.02
N TYR A 82 -8.39 -9.75 1.82
CA TYR A 82 -8.87 -8.86 0.76
C TYR A 82 -10.32 -8.37 0.94
N ASP A 83 -11.08 -9.02 1.84
CA ASP A 83 -12.50 -8.79 2.12
C ASP A 83 -12.76 -8.07 3.45
N ILE A 84 -11.69 -7.66 4.15
CA ILE A 84 -11.77 -7.01 5.47
C ILE A 84 -12.62 -5.74 5.39
N CYS A 85 -13.62 -5.66 6.27
CA CYS A 85 -14.47 -4.49 6.48
C CYS A 85 -14.52 -4.15 7.97
N TYR A 86 -14.50 -2.86 8.31
CA TYR A 86 -14.58 -2.37 9.68
C TYR A 86 -15.96 -1.79 9.97
N THR A 87 -16.51 -2.15 11.12
CA THR A 87 -17.76 -1.57 11.64
C THR A 87 -17.39 -0.41 12.54
N ILE A 88 -17.81 0.80 12.17
CA ILE A 88 -17.57 1.99 13.00
C ILE A 88 -18.41 1.89 14.27
N MET A 89 -17.82 2.20 15.41
CA MET A 89 -18.49 2.14 16.70
C MET A 89 -19.19 3.47 16.99
N PRO A 90 -20.54 3.54 17.00
CA PRO A 90 -21.28 4.81 17.06
C PRO A 90 -21.00 5.67 18.31
N ASN A 91 -20.44 5.06 19.36
CA ASN A 91 -20.18 5.70 20.65
C ASN A 91 -18.78 6.32 20.78
N MET A 92 -17.86 6.07 19.85
CA MET A 92 -16.47 6.54 19.97
C MET A 92 -16.28 8.00 19.52
N ALA A 93 -17.03 8.43 18.50
CA ALA A 93 -17.09 9.81 18.03
C ALA A 93 -18.41 10.07 17.30
N PHE A 94 -18.68 11.34 16.96
CA PHE A 94 -19.71 11.66 15.98
C PHE A 94 -19.09 11.65 14.58
N TYR A 95 -19.76 10.98 13.63
CA TYR A 95 -19.24 10.69 12.30
C TYR A 95 -20.07 11.35 11.21
N GLU A 96 -19.38 12.10 10.35
CA GLU A 96 -19.91 12.72 9.15
C GLU A 96 -19.13 12.19 7.93
N PHE A 97 -19.77 12.15 6.77
CA PHE A 97 -19.21 11.60 5.54
C PHE A 97 -19.34 12.58 4.39
N ILE A 98 -18.23 12.98 3.77
CA ILE A 98 -18.24 13.86 2.58
C ILE A 98 -18.25 12.97 1.33
N PRO A 99 -19.30 12.99 0.49
CA PRO A 99 -19.35 12.21 -0.74
C PRO A 99 -18.24 12.65 -1.74
N LEU A 100 -17.54 11.69 -2.35
CA LEU A 100 -16.44 12.01 -3.28
C LEU A 100 -16.83 12.17 -4.75
N ASN A 101 -18.08 11.86 -5.12
CA ASN A 101 -18.59 12.01 -6.49
C ASN A 101 -18.98 13.44 -6.87
N VAL A 102 -18.85 14.40 -5.95
CA VAL A 102 -19.16 15.80 -6.20
C VAL A 102 -17.83 16.56 -6.15
N ASP A 103 -17.56 17.42 -7.15
CA ASP A 103 -16.45 18.38 -7.16
C ASP A 103 -16.65 19.46 -6.07
N THR A 104 -16.79 19.04 -4.81
CA THR A 104 -16.93 19.92 -3.66
C THR A 104 -15.55 20.38 -3.21
N PHE A 105 -14.99 21.34 -3.95
CA PHE A 105 -13.93 22.21 -3.48
C PHE A 105 -14.56 23.43 -2.79
N GLY A 106 -14.97 23.26 -1.53
CA GLY A 106 -15.50 24.37 -0.73
C GLY A 106 -15.58 24.07 0.77
N PRO A 107 -15.54 25.09 1.64
CA PRO A 107 -15.67 24.93 3.09
C PRO A 107 -17.06 24.47 3.55
N ASN A 108 -18.07 24.54 2.67
CA ASN A 108 -19.44 24.09 2.90
C ASN A 108 -19.75 22.81 2.10
N CYS A 109 -18.99 21.74 2.33
CA CYS A 109 -19.37 20.43 1.80
C CYS A 109 -20.59 19.92 2.57
N GLU A 110 -21.66 19.55 1.86
CA GLU A 110 -22.76 18.79 2.48
C GLU A 110 -22.22 17.43 2.94
N THR A 111 -22.34 17.18 4.24
CA THR A 111 -21.99 15.92 4.86
C THR A 111 -23.23 15.06 5.01
N VAL A 112 -23.02 13.76 4.97
CA VAL A 112 -24.06 12.75 5.21
C VAL A 112 -23.78 12.11 6.57
N ASP A 113 -24.83 11.91 7.37
CA ASP A 113 -24.71 11.18 8.63
C ASP A 113 -24.39 9.71 8.38
N MET A 114 -23.76 9.07 9.37
CA MET A 114 -23.41 7.63 9.32
C MET A 114 -24.58 6.72 8.92
N ALA A 115 -25.81 7.04 9.33
CA ALA A 115 -26.99 6.22 9.02
C ALA A 115 -27.44 6.33 7.55
N ASN A 116 -27.02 7.37 6.83
CA ASN A 116 -27.50 7.72 5.50
C ASN A 116 -26.47 7.44 4.38
N VAL A 117 -25.37 6.77 4.71
CA VAL A 117 -24.35 6.39 3.70
C VAL A 117 -24.90 5.36 2.72
N VAL A 118 -24.48 5.46 1.46
CA VAL A 118 -24.92 4.57 0.37
C VAL A 118 -23.85 3.52 0.09
N VAL A 119 -24.26 2.26 0.00
CA VAL A 119 -23.35 1.15 -0.33
C VAL A 119 -22.70 1.37 -1.70
N GLY A 120 -21.39 1.18 -1.76
CA GLY A 120 -20.60 1.33 -2.99
C GLY A 120 -20.17 2.77 -3.31
N GLN A 121 -20.68 3.77 -2.57
CA GLN A 121 -20.27 5.16 -2.75
C GLN A 121 -19.05 5.49 -1.87
N GLU A 122 -18.04 6.16 -2.43
CA GLU A 122 -16.88 6.59 -1.65
C GLU A 122 -17.16 7.88 -0.87
N TYR A 123 -16.71 7.92 0.38
CA TYR A 123 -16.81 9.06 1.27
C TYR A 123 -15.48 9.36 1.95
N GLU A 124 -15.21 10.64 2.20
CA GLU A 124 -14.16 11.04 3.15
C GLU A 124 -14.73 11.11 4.57
N LEU A 125 -13.99 10.55 5.52
CA LEU A 125 -14.37 10.52 6.93
C LEU A 125 -14.12 11.87 7.60
N VAL A 126 -15.16 12.37 8.27
CA VAL A 126 -15.13 13.55 9.14
C VAL A 126 -15.54 13.13 10.55
N VAL A 127 -14.77 13.53 11.56
CA VAL A 127 -15.00 13.16 12.96
C VAL A 127 -15.17 14.38 13.85
N THR A 128 -16.08 14.26 14.82
CA THR A 128 -16.13 15.12 15.98
C THR A 128 -15.89 14.28 17.24
N THR A 129 -14.82 14.58 17.98
CA THR A 129 -14.32 13.75 19.08
C THR A 129 -14.55 14.42 20.44
N TYR A 130 -14.60 13.62 21.51
CA TYR A 130 -14.66 14.11 22.89
C TYR A 130 -13.42 14.95 23.28
N THR A 131 -12.30 14.76 22.57
CA THR A 131 -11.04 15.47 22.81
C THR A 131 -10.95 16.84 22.15
N GLY A 132 -12.02 17.30 21.50
CA GLY A 132 -12.14 18.67 20.98
C GLY A 132 -11.76 18.85 19.52
N LEU A 133 -11.69 17.76 18.72
CA LEU A 133 -11.70 17.87 17.27
C LEU A 133 -13.15 18.03 16.82
N TYR A 134 -13.45 19.09 16.06
CA TYR A 134 -14.81 19.38 15.57
C TYR A 134 -14.81 19.38 14.06
N ARG A 135 -15.66 18.52 13.46
CA ARG A 135 -15.75 18.33 12.00
C ARG A 135 -14.36 18.17 11.35
N TYR A 136 -13.48 17.43 12.01
CA TYR A 136 -12.11 17.23 11.55
C TYR A 136 -12.10 16.20 10.41
N ARG A 137 -11.51 16.59 9.28
CA ARG A 137 -11.32 15.72 8.13
C ARG A 137 -10.16 14.78 8.39
N VAL A 138 -10.46 13.50 8.62
CA VAL A 138 -9.44 12.47 8.84
C VAL A 138 -8.62 12.25 7.56
N GLY A 139 -9.24 12.46 6.39
CA GLY A 139 -8.60 12.26 5.09
C GLY A 139 -8.54 10.80 4.66
N ASP A 140 -9.13 9.88 5.42
CA ASP A 140 -9.40 8.51 4.99
C ASP A 140 -10.63 8.49 4.08
N VAL A 141 -10.55 7.69 3.01
CA VAL A 141 -11.61 7.42 2.06
C VAL A 141 -12.17 6.03 2.35
N LEU A 142 -13.45 5.99 2.66
CA LEU A 142 -14.19 4.81 3.08
C LEU A 142 -15.27 4.49 2.05
N CYS A 143 -15.41 3.21 1.73
CA CYS A 143 -16.49 2.71 0.89
C CYS A 143 -17.37 1.77 1.73
N PRO A 144 -18.63 2.14 2.04
CA PRO A 144 -19.56 1.25 2.73
C PRO A 144 -19.85 0.05 1.83
N THR A 145 -19.63 -1.16 2.34
CA THR A 145 -19.85 -2.40 1.59
C THR A 145 -21.15 -3.08 1.98
N ARG A 146 -21.55 -2.94 3.25
CA ARG A 146 -22.76 -3.54 3.83
C ARG A 146 -23.08 -2.89 5.18
N PHE A 147 -24.18 -3.30 5.80
CA PHE A 147 -24.56 -2.91 7.14
C PHE A 147 -24.54 -4.11 8.09
N TYR A 148 -24.06 -3.89 9.30
CA TYR A 148 -24.26 -4.78 10.44
C TYR A 148 -25.37 -4.18 11.32
N ASN A 149 -26.56 -4.79 11.26
CA ASN A 149 -27.79 -4.17 11.75
C ASN A 149 -28.00 -2.80 11.08
N SER A 150 -27.98 -1.71 11.86
CA SER A 150 -28.10 -0.33 11.35
C SER A 150 -26.76 0.39 11.21
N THR A 151 -25.64 -0.29 11.47
CA THR A 151 -24.30 0.33 11.46
C THR A 151 -23.56 -0.04 10.17
N PRO A 152 -23.06 0.94 9.39
CA PRO A 152 -22.33 0.66 8.17
C PRO A 152 -20.98 -0.02 8.45
N GLN A 153 -20.59 -0.91 7.54
CA GLN A 153 -19.28 -1.54 7.48
C GLN A 153 -18.53 -1.01 6.27
N PHE A 154 -17.29 -0.57 6.49
CA PHE A 154 -16.49 0.10 5.48
C PHE A 154 -15.28 -0.71 5.09
N LYS A 155 -14.99 -0.74 3.79
CA LYS A 155 -13.66 -1.04 3.28
C LYS A 155 -12.87 0.26 3.24
N ILE A 156 -11.66 0.23 3.80
CA ILE A 156 -10.73 1.35 3.71
C ILE A 156 -10.14 1.33 2.30
N SER A 157 -10.50 2.34 1.51
CA SER A 157 -10.03 2.48 0.12
C SER A 157 -8.64 3.10 0.11
N ARG A 158 -8.49 4.34 0.62
CA ARG A 158 -7.24 5.12 0.52
C ARG A 158 -7.18 6.29 1.51
N ARG A 159 -6.04 6.96 1.58
CA ARG A 159 -5.95 8.36 2.04
C ARG A 159 -6.17 9.28 0.83
N ARG A 160 -6.86 10.41 1.01
CA ARG A 160 -7.27 11.34 -0.07
C ARG A 160 -6.11 11.96 -0.88
N ASN A 161 -4.86 11.78 -0.45
CA ASN A 161 -3.72 12.44 -1.10
C ASN A 161 -3.47 11.93 -2.53
N VAL A 162 -3.33 12.87 -3.47
CA VAL A 162 -2.80 12.60 -4.81
C VAL A 162 -1.36 12.14 -4.65
N VAL A 163 -1.04 10.96 -5.17
CA VAL A 163 0.28 10.34 -5.03
C VAL A 163 1.19 10.85 -6.13
N LEU A 164 0.74 10.86 -7.39
CA LEU A 164 1.52 11.36 -8.53
C LEU A 164 0.68 12.30 -9.41
N SER A 165 1.35 13.33 -9.93
CA SER A 165 0.81 14.28 -10.90
C SER A 165 1.99 15.01 -11.57
N ILE A 166 1.99 15.10 -12.90
CA ILE A 166 2.97 15.80 -13.74
C ILE A 166 2.29 16.96 -14.46
N ASP A 167 1.14 16.71 -15.06
CA ASP A 167 0.31 17.69 -15.77
C ASP A 167 -1.07 17.76 -15.09
N THR A 168 -2.15 17.52 -15.84
CA THR A 168 -3.54 17.57 -15.38
C THR A 168 -3.99 16.26 -14.73
N GLU A 169 -3.21 15.19 -14.93
CA GLU A 169 -3.53 13.87 -14.42
C GLU A 169 -3.26 13.79 -12.91
N LYS A 170 -4.12 13.07 -12.22
CA LYS A 170 -4.01 12.85 -10.78
C LYS A 170 -4.10 11.37 -10.52
N THR A 171 -2.94 10.76 -10.30
CA THR A 171 -2.89 9.34 -9.94
C THR A 171 -3.05 9.20 -8.44
N THR A 172 -4.07 8.42 -8.08
CA THR A 172 -4.40 8.08 -6.70
C THR A 172 -3.52 6.96 -6.16
N GLU A 173 -3.49 6.79 -4.83
CA GLU A 173 -2.79 5.67 -4.20
C GLU A 173 -3.35 4.30 -4.64
N THR A 174 -4.66 4.23 -4.87
CA THR A 174 -5.37 3.03 -5.35
C THR A 174 -4.96 2.62 -6.74
N GLU A 175 -4.96 3.56 -7.70
CA GLU A 175 -4.53 3.26 -9.08
C GLU A 175 -3.06 2.82 -9.11
N LEU A 176 -2.21 3.44 -8.27
CA LEU A 176 -0.82 3.03 -8.15
C LEU A 176 -0.69 1.64 -7.51
N GLN A 177 -1.47 1.34 -6.48
CA GLN A 177 -1.47 0.02 -5.83
C GLN A 177 -1.95 -1.07 -6.81
N GLU A 178 -3.03 -0.84 -7.54
CA GLU A 178 -3.53 -1.77 -8.57
C GLU A 178 -2.50 -1.99 -9.68
N ALA A 179 -1.80 -0.94 -10.10
CA ALA A 179 -0.70 -1.05 -11.07
C ALA A 179 0.43 -1.94 -10.53
N ILE A 180 0.84 -1.76 -9.26
CA ILE A 180 1.86 -2.60 -8.61
C ILE A 180 1.39 -4.05 -8.46
N GLU A 181 0.14 -4.28 -8.10
CA GLU A 181 -0.46 -5.62 -8.03
C GLU A 181 -0.40 -6.29 -9.41
N LYS A 182 -0.67 -5.55 -10.49
CA LYS A 182 -0.55 -6.06 -11.86
C LYS A 182 0.89 -6.45 -12.20
N ALA A 183 1.87 -5.60 -11.89
CA ALA A 183 3.28 -5.95 -12.05
C ALA A 183 3.68 -7.18 -11.23
N SER A 184 3.19 -7.28 -9.98
CA SER A 184 3.42 -8.43 -9.11
C SER A 184 2.91 -9.74 -9.73
N THR A 185 1.77 -9.73 -10.44
CA THR A 185 1.28 -10.93 -11.13
C THR A 185 2.20 -11.43 -12.24
N ILE A 186 2.95 -10.53 -12.89
CA ILE A 186 3.93 -10.87 -13.94
C ILE A 186 5.21 -11.43 -13.33
N LEU A 187 5.61 -10.94 -12.15
CA LEU A 187 6.81 -11.39 -11.44
C LEU A 187 6.61 -12.73 -10.70
N LYS A 188 5.37 -13.04 -10.31
CA LYS A 188 5.04 -14.25 -9.53
C LYS A 188 5.50 -15.59 -10.15
N PRO A 189 5.36 -15.85 -11.47
CA PRO A 189 5.86 -17.07 -12.10
C PRO A 189 7.39 -17.22 -12.07
N LEU A 190 8.12 -16.14 -11.83
CA LEU A 190 9.58 -16.09 -11.78
C LEU A 190 10.13 -16.26 -10.36
N ASP A 191 9.24 -16.46 -9.38
CA ASP A 191 9.58 -16.53 -7.95
C ASP A 191 10.29 -15.24 -7.46
N THR A 192 9.88 -14.11 -8.03
CA THR A 192 10.25 -12.76 -7.55
C THR A 192 9.06 -12.12 -6.85
N ILE A 193 9.33 -11.56 -5.67
CA ILE A 193 8.37 -10.85 -4.84
C ILE A 193 8.81 -9.38 -4.74
N ILE A 194 7.85 -8.46 -4.89
CA ILE A 194 8.08 -7.04 -4.59
C ILE A 194 8.06 -6.88 -3.06
N LEU A 195 9.17 -6.48 -2.47
CA LEU A 195 9.31 -6.26 -1.03
C LEU A 195 8.64 -4.97 -0.59
N ASP A 196 8.92 -3.88 -1.29
CA ASP A 196 8.32 -2.56 -1.06
C ASP A 196 8.48 -1.68 -2.31
N TYR A 197 7.75 -0.57 -2.35
CA TYR A 197 7.83 0.40 -3.42
C TYR A 197 7.56 1.84 -2.97
N THR A 198 8.11 2.79 -3.72
CA THR A 198 7.69 4.19 -3.68
C THR A 198 7.67 4.75 -5.08
N SER A 199 7.00 5.89 -5.26
CA SER A 199 6.99 6.61 -6.52
C SER A 199 7.53 8.03 -6.39
N ASN A 200 7.83 8.64 -7.54
CA ASN A 200 8.15 10.05 -7.69
C ASN A 200 7.69 10.54 -9.07
N ALA A 201 7.26 11.79 -9.15
CA ALA A 201 7.02 12.47 -10.42
C ALA A 201 8.32 13.16 -10.85
N ASN A 202 9.01 12.60 -11.85
CA ASN A 202 10.25 13.17 -12.33
C ASN A 202 9.98 14.25 -13.37
N ILE A 203 10.17 15.50 -12.96
CA ILE A 203 10.04 16.69 -13.81
C ILE A 203 11.39 17.24 -14.30
N LYS A 204 12.49 16.50 -14.10
CA LYS A 204 13.83 16.91 -14.56
C LYS A 204 13.99 16.75 -16.08
N THR A 205 13.23 15.84 -16.67
CA THR A 205 13.17 15.57 -18.11
C THR A 205 11.88 16.14 -18.69
N LEU A 206 11.91 16.54 -19.96
CA LEU A 206 10.73 16.98 -20.70
C LEU A 206 10.45 15.99 -21.85
N PRO A 207 9.25 15.40 -21.93
CA PRO A 207 8.16 15.47 -20.95
C PRO A 207 8.54 14.79 -19.62
N GLY A 208 7.93 15.23 -18.52
CA GLY A 208 8.11 14.60 -17.21
C GLY A 208 7.49 13.20 -17.21
N HIS A 209 7.93 12.31 -16.32
CA HIS A 209 7.42 10.93 -16.25
C HIS A 209 7.39 10.36 -14.83
N TYR A 210 6.62 9.30 -14.63
CA TYR A 210 6.53 8.61 -13.34
C TYR A 210 7.74 7.70 -13.16
N VAL A 211 8.35 7.78 -11.98
CA VAL A 211 9.42 6.89 -11.54
C VAL A 211 8.91 6.05 -10.38
N ILE A 212 8.94 4.74 -10.55
CA ILE A 212 8.55 3.76 -9.54
C ILE A 212 9.81 3.03 -9.07
N TYR A 213 10.15 3.17 -7.80
CA TYR A 213 11.25 2.44 -7.18
C TYR A 213 10.72 1.12 -6.62
N LEU A 214 11.33 0.00 -7.03
CA LEU A 214 10.97 -1.34 -6.58
C LEU A 214 12.15 -2.01 -5.88
N GLU A 215 11.94 -2.51 -4.67
CA GLU A 215 12.87 -3.43 -4.01
C GLU A 215 12.35 -4.85 -4.21
N LEU A 216 13.18 -5.74 -4.76
CA LEU A 216 12.77 -7.07 -5.23
C LEU A 216 13.51 -8.16 -4.47
N MET A 217 12.82 -9.25 -4.16
CA MET A 217 13.41 -10.47 -3.62
C MET A 217 13.16 -11.61 -4.59
N THR A 218 14.23 -12.20 -5.11
CA THR A 218 14.17 -13.37 -6.00
C THR A 218 14.69 -14.58 -5.23
N ASN A 219 13.85 -15.61 -5.08
CA ASN A 219 14.19 -16.80 -4.29
C ASN A 219 15.09 -17.78 -5.06
N ASN A 220 15.14 -17.69 -6.39
CA ASN A 220 16.00 -18.54 -7.22
C ASN A 220 17.36 -17.91 -7.47
N ASN A 221 18.41 -18.74 -7.34
CA ASN A 221 19.80 -18.46 -7.73
C ASN A 221 19.98 -18.32 -9.27
N GLN A 222 19.06 -17.65 -9.97
CA GLN A 222 19.35 -17.23 -11.33
C GLN A 222 20.43 -16.14 -11.24
N GLN A 223 21.67 -16.54 -11.54
CA GLN A 223 22.85 -15.65 -11.60
C GLN A 223 22.69 -14.53 -12.65
N ASN A 224 21.70 -14.66 -13.53
CA ASN A 224 21.25 -13.60 -14.42
C ASN A 224 19.99 -13.00 -13.79
N GLY A 225 20.04 -11.75 -13.34
CA GLY A 225 18.88 -11.04 -12.80
C GLY A 225 17.69 -11.02 -13.77
N LEU A 226 16.56 -10.45 -13.34
CA LEU A 226 15.39 -10.24 -14.19
C LEU A 226 15.79 -9.61 -15.52
N GLY A 227 15.47 -10.27 -16.63
CA GLY A 227 15.73 -9.73 -17.97
C GLY A 227 15.01 -8.39 -18.16
N PRO A 228 15.61 -7.43 -18.89
CA PRO A 228 15.03 -6.10 -19.09
C PRO A 228 13.62 -6.17 -19.69
N GLU A 229 13.39 -7.11 -20.60
CA GLU A 229 12.09 -7.36 -21.23
C GLU A 229 10.94 -7.60 -20.23
N ILE A 230 11.22 -8.27 -19.11
CA ILE A 230 10.20 -8.57 -18.09
C ILE A 230 9.83 -7.31 -17.31
N LEU A 231 10.83 -6.47 -17.01
CA LEU A 231 10.61 -5.20 -16.30
C LEU A 231 9.94 -4.18 -17.22
N GLU A 232 10.26 -4.16 -18.51
CA GLU A 232 9.55 -3.38 -19.54
C GLU A 232 8.09 -3.82 -19.70
N GLN A 233 7.81 -5.12 -19.64
CA GLN A 233 6.44 -5.65 -19.58
C GLN A 233 5.71 -5.22 -18.30
N CYS A 234 6.40 -5.19 -17.16
CA CYS A 234 5.84 -4.65 -15.93
C CYS A 234 5.49 -3.16 -16.09
N CYS A 235 6.38 -2.34 -16.66
CA CYS A 235 6.10 -0.94 -16.96
C CYS A 235 4.83 -0.78 -17.81
N SER A 236 4.72 -1.56 -18.88
CA SER A 236 3.55 -1.52 -19.78
C SER A 236 2.26 -1.92 -19.07
N ALA A 237 2.30 -2.97 -18.23
CA ALA A 237 1.14 -3.44 -17.49
C ALA A 237 0.69 -2.44 -16.41
N MET A 238 1.64 -1.75 -15.78
CA MET A 238 1.35 -0.66 -14.86
C MET A 238 0.66 0.49 -15.58
N GLU A 239 1.23 1.00 -16.68
CA GLU A 239 0.64 2.10 -17.46
C GLU A 239 -0.77 1.79 -17.97
N ALA A 240 -1.04 0.54 -18.35
CA ALA A 240 -2.37 0.11 -18.81
C ALA A 240 -3.43 0.19 -17.70
N THR A 241 -3.02 0.05 -16.43
CA THR A 241 -3.92 0.04 -15.27
C THR A 241 -4.21 1.46 -14.76
N LEU A 242 -3.31 2.42 -15.01
CA LEU A 242 -3.50 3.82 -14.61
C LEU A 242 -4.71 4.48 -15.30
N GLY A 243 -5.23 5.55 -14.69
CA GLY A 243 -6.45 6.24 -15.12
C GLY A 243 -6.44 6.72 -16.57
N SER A 244 -7.62 6.92 -17.14
CA SER A 244 -7.79 7.31 -18.56
C SER A 244 -7.05 8.60 -18.92
N VAL A 245 -7.03 9.59 -18.03
CA VAL A 245 -6.32 10.87 -18.22
C VAL A 245 -4.81 10.65 -18.35
N TYR A 246 -4.21 9.78 -17.54
CA TYR A 246 -2.79 9.43 -17.65
C TYR A 246 -2.50 8.79 -19.02
N ARG A 247 -3.35 7.85 -19.46
CA ARG A 247 -3.16 7.16 -20.75
C ARG A 247 -3.29 8.10 -21.94
N VAL A 248 -4.23 9.04 -21.90
CA VAL A 248 -4.37 10.10 -22.93
C VAL A 248 -3.12 10.99 -22.92
N ALA A 249 -2.65 11.43 -21.76
CA ALA A 249 -1.44 12.22 -21.63
C ALA A 249 -0.16 11.50 -22.13
N ARG A 250 -0.10 10.16 -22.02
CA ARG A 250 0.96 9.34 -22.63
C ARG A 250 0.87 9.28 -24.16
N VAL A 251 -0.34 9.29 -24.73
CA VAL A 251 -0.58 9.33 -26.19
C VAL A 251 -0.29 10.72 -26.75
N ASP A 252 -0.65 11.77 -26.03
CA ASP A 252 -0.45 13.17 -26.40
C ASP A 252 0.99 13.67 -26.12
N GLU A 253 1.88 12.77 -25.67
CA GLU A 253 3.28 13.03 -25.34
C GLU A 253 3.50 14.10 -24.25
N SER A 254 2.46 14.47 -23.48
CA SER A 254 2.59 15.38 -22.34
C SER A 254 3.21 14.71 -21.11
N ILE A 255 3.11 13.38 -21.03
CA ILE A 255 3.80 12.54 -20.03
C ILE A 255 4.72 11.54 -20.75
N GLY A 256 5.96 11.42 -20.29
CA GLY A 256 6.94 10.46 -20.78
C GLY A 256 6.69 9.01 -20.28
N PRO A 257 7.41 8.02 -20.83
CA PRO A 257 7.23 6.61 -20.46
C PRO A 257 7.49 6.37 -18.98
N LEU A 258 6.62 5.59 -18.34
CA LEU A 258 6.81 5.15 -16.95
C LEU A 258 8.14 4.43 -16.80
N GLU A 259 8.89 4.81 -15.78
CA GLU A 259 10.20 4.26 -15.43
C GLU A 259 10.09 3.41 -14.17
N ILE A 260 10.54 2.16 -14.22
CA ILE A 260 10.80 1.33 -13.04
C ILE A 260 12.30 1.38 -12.73
N ARG A 261 12.63 1.74 -11.49
CA ARG A 261 13.99 1.67 -10.93
C ARG A 261 14.05 0.56 -9.90
N VAL A 262 14.81 -0.49 -10.20
CA VAL A 262 15.08 -1.55 -9.22
C VAL A 262 16.15 -1.07 -8.27
N VAL A 263 15.88 -1.10 -6.97
CA VAL A 263 16.84 -0.71 -5.92
C VAL A 263 17.43 -1.94 -5.23
N SER A 264 18.64 -1.79 -4.69
CA SER A 264 19.32 -2.85 -3.93
C SER A 264 18.54 -3.25 -2.66
N ASN A 265 18.69 -4.49 -2.20
CA ASN A 265 18.03 -4.95 -0.98
C ASN A 265 18.48 -4.13 0.25
N GLY A 266 17.54 -3.85 1.16
CA GLY A 266 17.73 -3.00 2.33
C GLY A 266 17.69 -1.50 2.02
N THR A 267 17.22 -1.09 0.83
CA THR A 267 17.10 0.33 0.48
C THR A 267 15.99 0.99 1.29
N PHE A 268 14.82 0.37 1.35
CA PHE A 268 13.70 0.94 2.09
C PHE A 268 13.93 0.92 3.60
N GLU A 269 14.68 -0.03 4.14
CA GLU A 269 15.12 -0.05 5.55
C GLU A 269 15.93 1.20 5.90
N LYS A 270 16.96 1.52 5.09
CA LYS A 270 17.75 2.75 5.28
C LYS A 270 16.94 4.01 5.08
N LEU A 271 15.95 3.99 4.18
CA LEU A 271 15.00 5.09 4.05
C LEU A 271 14.23 5.31 5.36
N LYS A 272 13.82 4.25 6.07
CA LYS A 272 13.16 4.37 7.38
C LYS A 272 14.09 4.99 8.42
N GLU A 273 15.33 4.49 8.50
CA GLU A 273 16.36 4.98 9.44
C GLU A 273 16.64 6.48 9.24
N SER A 274 16.73 6.93 7.99
CA SER A 274 17.07 8.31 7.65
C SER A 274 16.07 9.36 8.14
N LYS A 275 14.81 8.97 8.38
CA LYS A 275 13.73 9.92 8.69
C LYS A 275 13.57 10.21 10.19
N GLY A 276 14.32 9.52 11.06
CA GLY A 276 14.25 9.69 12.52
C GLY A 276 12.85 9.50 13.11
N ALA A 277 11.91 8.95 12.35
CA ALA A 277 10.54 8.73 12.80
C ALA A 277 10.51 7.55 13.78
N CYS A 278 9.53 7.50 14.68
CA CYS A 278 9.30 6.33 15.52
C CYS A 278 9.23 5.07 14.64
N MET A 279 10.17 4.14 14.83
CA MET A 279 10.33 2.95 13.96
C MET A 279 9.03 2.15 13.83
N ASN A 280 8.21 2.13 14.89
CA ASN A 280 6.95 1.39 14.95
C ASN A 280 5.80 2.02 14.13
N GLN A 281 5.92 3.28 13.69
CA GLN A 281 4.88 3.98 12.91
C GLN A 281 5.33 4.33 11.49
N PHE A 282 6.57 4.01 11.11
CA PHE A 282 7.07 4.36 9.80
C PHE A 282 6.45 3.48 8.71
N LYS A 283 5.57 4.08 7.92
CA LYS A 283 5.12 3.54 6.63
C LYS A 283 5.95 4.19 5.52
N VAL A 284 6.48 3.37 4.60
CA VAL A 284 7.15 3.91 3.40
C VAL A 284 6.14 4.80 2.66
N PRO A 285 6.47 6.08 2.42
CA PRO A 285 5.56 6.96 1.71
C PRO A 285 5.41 6.46 0.27
N ARG A 286 4.17 6.42 -0.25
CA ARG A 286 3.92 5.94 -1.61
C ARG A 286 4.36 6.92 -2.70
N CYS A 287 4.57 8.18 -2.33
CA CYS A 287 5.25 9.17 -3.15
C CYS A 287 6.26 9.93 -2.32
N VAL A 288 7.48 10.05 -2.84
CA VAL A 288 8.59 10.80 -2.24
C VAL A 288 8.82 12.05 -3.08
N LYS A 289 8.78 13.22 -2.43
CA LYS A 289 9.08 14.52 -3.06
C LYS A 289 10.33 15.19 -2.49
N LEU A 290 10.78 14.76 -1.31
CA LEU A 290 11.91 15.40 -0.62
C LEU A 290 13.22 14.95 -1.25
N TRP A 291 14.02 15.92 -1.67
CA TRP A 291 15.29 15.70 -2.38
C TRP A 291 16.24 14.73 -1.68
N PRO A 292 16.49 14.81 -0.34
CA PRO A 292 17.42 13.90 0.33
C PRO A 292 16.97 12.42 0.26
N MET A 293 15.66 12.17 0.25
CA MET A 293 15.12 10.81 0.12
C MET A 293 15.24 10.31 -1.33
N LEU A 294 15.02 11.18 -2.32
CA LEU A 294 15.22 10.83 -3.73
C LEU A 294 16.70 10.53 -4.02
N GLU A 295 17.62 11.31 -3.45
CA GLU A 295 19.06 11.08 -3.61
C GLU A 295 19.50 9.75 -3.00
N LEU A 296 18.97 9.39 -1.82
CA LEU A 296 19.20 8.07 -1.22
C LEU A 296 18.68 6.93 -2.12
N LEU A 297 17.46 7.07 -2.64
CA LEU A 297 16.86 6.07 -3.53
C LEU A 297 17.68 5.95 -4.83
N ASP A 298 18.02 7.07 -5.47
CA ASP A 298 18.79 7.13 -6.71
C ASP A 298 20.20 6.55 -6.54
N SER A 299 20.84 6.76 -5.39
CA SER A 299 22.16 6.19 -5.08
C SER A 299 22.18 4.65 -4.98
N ARG A 300 21.00 4.03 -4.84
CA ARG A 300 20.82 2.59 -4.64
C ARG A 300 20.17 1.87 -5.81
N VAL A 301 19.98 2.57 -6.93
CA VAL A 301 19.41 1.99 -8.15
C VAL A 301 20.40 1.01 -8.76
N VAL A 302 19.93 -0.21 -9.00
CA VAL A 302 20.67 -1.29 -9.65
C VAL A 302 20.40 -1.28 -11.16
N SER A 303 19.15 -1.01 -11.56
CA SER A 303 18.77 -0.90 -12.97
C SER A 303 17.53 -0.03 -13.15
N ALA A 304 17.36 0.54 -14.34
CA ALA A 304 16.24 1.38 -14.71
C ALA A 304 15.66 0.91 -16.05
N HIS A 305 14.34 0.84 -16.15
CA HIS A 305 13.62 0.27 -17.29
C HIS A 305 12.42 1.15 -17.61
N PHE A 306 12.16 1.39 -18.89
CA PHE A 306 11.08 2.26 -19.35
C PHE A 306 9.99 1.45 -20.02
N SER A 307 8.75 1.96 -19.99
CA SER A 307 7.69 1.38 -20.81
C SER A 307 8.05 1.48 -22.30
N PRO A 308 8.10 0.34 -23.04
CA PRO A 308 8.50 0.31 -24.44
C PRO A 308 7.39 0.80 -25.39
N SER A 309 6.16 0.91 -24.92
CA SER A 309 5.00 1.25 -25.77
C SER A 309 3.99 2.11 -25.03
N VAL A 310 3.22 2.89 -25.80
CA VAL A 310 2.16 3.75 -25.26
C VAL A 310 0.95 2.87 -24.83
N PRO A 311 0.35 3.10 -23.65
CA PRO A 311 -0.80 2.34 -23.21
C PRO A 311 -2.01 2.58 -24.13
N ARG A 312 -2.81 1.53 -24.38
CA ARG A 312 -4.03 1.66 -25.19
C ARG A 312 -5.05 2.53 -24.45
N SER A 313 -5.57 3.57 -25.11
CA SER A 313 -6.75 4.28 -24.63
C SER A 313 -7.99 3.39 -24.79
N GLY A 314 -8.59 2.96 -23.68
CA GLY A 314 -9.94 2.40 -23.70
C GLY A 314 -10.95 3.46 -24.15
N PRO A 315 -12.15 3.07 -24.63
CA PRO A 315 -13.17 4.05 -24.99
C PRO A 315 -13.57 4.87 -23.74
N PHE A 316 -13.72 6.18 -23.96
CA PHE A 316 -14.13 7.18 -22.98
C PHE A 316 -15.46 6.83 -22.30
#